data_AF-A0AAN7C1T2-F1
#
_entry.id   AF-A0AAN7C1T2-F1
#
_cell.length_a   1.000
_cell.length_b   1.000
_cell.length_c   1.000
_cell.angle_alpha   90.00
_cell.angle_beta   90.00
_cell.angle_gamma   90.00
#
_symmetry.space_group_name_H-M   'P 1'
#
loop_
_entity.id
_entity.type
_entity.pdbx_description
1 polymer ?
#
loop_
_entity_poly.entity_id
_entity_poly.type
_entity_poly.pdbx_seq_one_letter_code
_entity_poly.pdbx_strand_id
1 'polypeptide(L)'
;MTLPSPAPSRASSEEPDDAVITERLQALAREAQASRTPYIRDDSERYGIFCRAISNVLSTELALFTLAQIIDGLPTADVAWDKRASDLDADHPIEEHSTLCPVVMDRAREFRQSSDPDILSFDPKLLRPFQQAPKGSRLFNIRLIEMVAVAVHDIGAFVFQLDLRMHQGDIKAVEQWTNAPPDSPWAKLVATRPTLFYHAYYFGADVYPRGVADMVGYWAENRILGGVTVFDRQAEERAPESPPNVYFSSIRARVSVNYYQLVDDQQQALLDFLLAENPDECQSPLPILGDERNRVKVDFERAIDQHI
;
A
#
# COMPACT_ATOMS: atom_id res chain seq x y z
N MET A 1 -49.05 -36.58 -31.15
CA MET A 1 -48.50 -36.22 -29.83
C MET A 1 -47.05 -36.63 -29.82
N THR A 2 -46.17 -35.68 -30.08
CA THR A 2 -44.71 -35.89 -30.25
C THR A 2 -44.05 -35.18 -29.06
N LEU A 3 -43.28 -35.92 -28.27
CA LEU A 3 -42.56 -35.39 -27.10
C LEU A 3 -41.45 -34.43 -27.55
N PRO A 4 -41.16 -33.35 -26.81
CA PRO A 4 -40.04 -32.47 -27.15
C PRO A 4 -38.69 -33.09 -26.73
N SER A 5 -37.67 -32.92 -27.58
CA SER A 5 -36.27 -33.22 -27.26
C SER A 5 -35.76 -32.42 -26.06
N PRO A 6 -34.85 -32.98 -25.25
CA PRO A 6 -34.19 -32.23 -24.20
C PRO A 6 -33.21 -31.21 -24.80
N ALA A 7 -33.19 -30.00 -24.24
CA ALA A 7 -32.25 -28.94 -24.58
C ALA A 7 -30.81 -29.36 -24.25
N PRO A 8 -29.81 -28.91 -25.02
CA PRO A 8 -28.42 -29.22 -24.71
C PRO A 8 -28.00 -28.57 -23.39
N SER A 9 -27.36 -29.39 -22.55
CA SER A 9 -26.65 -28.99 -21.34
C SER A 9 -25.76 -27.78 -21.61
N ARG A 10 -25.97 -26.69 -20.86
CA ARG A 10 -25.00 -25.59 -20.76
C ARG A 10 -23.67 -26.21 -20.36
N ALA A 11 -22.66 -26.05 -21.20
CA ALA A 11 -21.29 -26.36 -20.82
C ALA A 11 -20.96 -25.54 -19.57
N SER A 12 -20.62 -26.22 -18.48
CA SER A 12 -19.95 -25.62 -17.34
C SER A 12 -18.64 -25.03 -17.84
N SER A 13 -18.50 -23.71 -17.82
CA SER A 13 -17.20 -23.07 -17.90
C SER A 13 -16.38 -23.56 -16.71
N GLU A 14 -15.38 -24.41 -16.96
CA GLU A 14 -14.38 -24.77 -15.96
C GLU A 14 -13.68 -23.48 -15.53
N GLU A 15 -13.94 -23.03 -14.30
CA GLU A 15 -13.12 -22.00 -13.67
C GLU A 15 -11.69 -22.55 -13.54
N PRO A 16 -10.66 -21.79 -13.97
CA PRO A 16 -9.29 -22.27 -13.88
C PRO A 16 -8.90 -22.53 -12.43
N ASP A 17 -8.15 -23.62 -12.20
CA ASP A 17 -7.62 -24.02 -10.89
C ASP A 17 -6.86 -22.86 -10.23
N ASP A 18 -7.19 -22.56 -8.96
CA ASP A 18 -6.57 -21.51 -8.16
C ASP A 18 -5.04 -21.59 -8.18
N ALA A 19 -4.47 -22.80 -8.19
CA ALA A 19 -3.02 -23.00 -8.26
C ALA A 19 -2.43 -22.45 -9.57
N VAL A 20 -3.12 -22.63 -10.69
CA VAL A 20 -2.71 -22.14 -12.01
C VAL A 20 -2.83 -20.62 -12.08
N ILE A 21 -3.87 -20.04 -11.49
CA ILE A 21 -4.03 -18.58 -11.37
C ILE A 21 -2.87 -18.00 -10.55
N THR A 22 -2.59 -18.57 -9.38
CA THR A 22 -1.49 -18.13 -8.50
C THR A 22 -0.14 -18.20 -9.19
N GLU A 23 0.19 -19.31 -9.87
CA GLU A 23 1.46 -19.43 -10.60
C GLU A 23 1.58 -18.36 -11.71
N ARG A 24 0.49 -18.10 -12.44
CA ARG A 24 0.46 -17.05 -13.47
C ARG A 24 0.66 -15.66 -12.86
N LEU A 25 -0.02 -15.34 -11.76
CA LEU A 25 0.13 -14.06 -11.06
C LEU A 25 1.56 -13.88 -10.54
N GLN A 26 2.16 -14.92 -9.96
CA GLN A 26 3.55 -14.92 -9.53
C GLN A 26 4.53 -14.66 -10.69
N ALA A 27 4.29 -15.27 -11.86
CA ALA A 27 5.13 -15.05 -13.03
C ALA A 27 5.06 -13.60 -13.50
N LEU A 28 3.86 -13.04 -13.62
CA LEU A 28 3.62 -11.65 -14.01
C LEU A 28 4.24 -10.66 -13.00
N ALA A 29 4.07 -10.91 -11.70
CA ALA A 29 4.59 -10.05 -10.65
C ALA A 29 6.13 -10.06 -10.63
N ARG A 30 6.76 -11.23 -10.83
CA ARG A 30 8.22 -11.34 -10.95
C ARG A 30 8.75 -10.65 -12.19
N GLU A 31 8.09 -10.80 -13.33
CA GLU A 31 8.45 -10.10 -14.56
C GLU A 31 8.35 -8.58 -14.39
N ALA A 32 7.24 -8.09 -13.82
CA ALA A 32 7.04 -6.68 -13.53
C ALA A 32 8.14 -6.14 -12.61
N GLN A 33 8.45 -6.82 -11.51
CA GLN A 33 9.53 -6.42 -10.59
C GLN A 33 10.91 -6.42 -11.27
N ALA A 34 11.22 -7.43 -12.08
CA ALA A 34 12.49 -7.52 -12.81
C ALA A 34 12.64 -6.44 -13.89
N SER A 35 11.52 -5.91 -14.40
CA SER A 35 11.51 -4.85 -15.41
C SER A 35 11.75 -3.44 -14.84
N ARG A 36 11.71 -3.28 -13.51
CA ARG A 36 11.85 -1.98 -12.85
C ARG A 36 13.25 -1.41 -13.11
N THR A 37 13.29 -0.12 -13.40
CA THR A 37 14.52 0.63 -13.66
C THR A 37 14.78 1.63 -12.54
N PRO A 38 16.02 1.76 -12.05
CA PRO A 38 16.38 2.81 -11.10
C PRO A 38 16.03 4.18 -11.65
N TYR A 39 15.53 5.09 -10.80
CA TYR A 39 15.51 6.50 -11.17
C TYR A 39 16.93 7.04 -11.00
N ILE A 40 17.68 7.03 -12.10
CA ILE A 40 19.06 7.51 -12.14
C ILE A 40 19.10 8.96 -11.64
N ARG A 41 19.90 9.19 -10.60
CA ARG A 41 20.24 10.53 -10.11
C ARG A 41 20.80 11.36 -11.26
N ASP A 42 20.09 12.43 -11.59
CA ASP A 42 20.51 13.42 -12.58
C ASP A 42 20.29 14.84 -12.03
N ASP A 43 20.91 15.83 -12.68
CA ASP A 43 20.71 17.24 -12.34
C ASP A 43 19.35 17.77 -12.87
N SER A 44 18.41 16.89 -13.20
CA SER A 44 17.10 17.32 -13.68
C SER A 44 16.27 17.86 -12.51
N GLU A 45 15.52 18.92 -12.79
CA GLU A 45 14.54 19.45 -11.85
C GLU A 45 13.49 18.40 -11.46
N ARG A 46 13.24 17.39 -12.32
CA ARG A 46 12.28 16.30 -12.08
C ARG A 46 12.75 15.39 -10.94
N TYR A 47 14.03 15.01 -10.95
CA TYR A 47 14.61 14.19 -9.89
C TYR A 47 14.57 14.98 -8.57
N GLY A 48 14.95 16.26 -8.60
CA GLY A 48 14.84 17.14 -7.43
C GLY A 48 13.41 17.29 -6.88
N ILE A 49 12.40 17.41 -7.74
CA ILE A 49 10.97 17.42 -7.33
C ILE A 49 10.59 16.10 -6.65
N PHE A 50 10.96 14.98 -7.24
CA PHE A 50 10.65 13.66 -6.69
C PHE A 50 11.33 13.41 -5.33
N CYS A 51 12.63 13.71 -5.20
CA CYS A 51 13.35 13.59 -3.93
C CYS A 51 12.74 14.47 -2.84
N ARG A 52 12.36 15.71 -3.18
CA ARG A 52 11.67 16.61 -2.26
C ARG A 52 10.32 16.06 -1.83
N ALA A 53 9.52 15.53 -2.77
CA ALA A 53 8.23 14.93 -2.47
C ALA A 53 8.34 13.76 -1.46
N ILE A 54 9.31 12.86 -1.65
CA ILE A 54 9.59 11.79 -0.68
C ILE A 54 10.07 12.36 0.65
N SER A 55 11.00 13.31 0.62
CA SER A 55 11.52 13.95 1.84
C SER A 55 10.41 14.57 2.68
N ASN A 56 9.45 15.25 2.04
CA ASN A 56 8.28 15.84 2.71
C ASN A 56 7.39 14.77 3.34
N VAL A 57 7.13 13.65 2.65
CA VAL A 57 6.36 12.54 3.24
C VAL A 57 7.09 11.93 4.43
N LEU A 58 8.38 11.62 4.27
CA LEU A 58 9.21 11.02 5.32
C LEU A 58 9.48 11.97 6.49
N SER A 59 9.32 13.29 6.31
CA SER A 59 9.49 14.26 7.38
C SER A 59 8.32 14.29 8.35
N THR A 60 7.16 13.74 7.98
CA THR A 60 5.99 13.67 8.86
C THR A 60 6.24 12.78 10.08
N GLU A 61 5.66 13.15 11.22
CA GLU A 61 5.69 12.31 12.42
C GLU A 61 5.03 10.95 12.18
N LEU A 62 4.00 10.91 11.33
CA LEU A 62 3.29 9.68 10.97
C LEU A 62 4.19 8.71 10.19
N ALA A 63 4.96 9.20 9.22
CA ALA A 63 5.92 8.36 8.49
C ALA A 63 7.01 7.84 9.43
N LEU A 64 7.58 8.71 10.28
CA LEU A 64 8.57 8.32 11.28
C LEU A 64 8.03 7.22 12.21
N PHE A 65 6.83 7.42 12.76
CA PHE A 65 6.19 6.46 13.67
C PHE A 65 5.81 5.14 12.97
N THR A 66 5.42 5.20 11.70
CA THR A 66 5.13 4.00 10.91
C THR A 66 6.40 3.18 10.68
N LEU A 67 7.48 3.80 10.23
CA LEU A 67 8.77 3.11 10.02
C LEU A 67 9.34 2.59 11.34
N ALA A 68 9.20 3.33 12.44
CA ALA A 68 9.61 2.88 13.76
C ALA A 68 8.88 1.60 14.19
N GLN A 69 7.58 1.46 13.95
CA GLN A 69 6.86 0.21 14.21
C GLN A 69 7.43 -0.96 13.41
N ILE A 70 7.75 -0.75 12.12
CA ILE A 70 8.36 -1.81 11.29
C ILE A 70 9.72 -2.23 11.87
N ILE A 71 10.54 -1.28 12.33
CA ILE A 71 11.85 -1.55 12.97
C ILE A 71 11.67 -2.27 14.31
N ASP A 72 10.67 -1.89 15.11
CA ASP A 72 10.31 -2.60 16.34
C ASP A 72 9.95 -4.06 16.02
N GLY A 73 9.20 -4.26 14.94
CA GLY A 73 8.71 -5.57 14.52
C GLY A 73 7.26 -5.84 14.93
N LEU A 74 6.63 -4.93 15.70
CA LEU A 74 5.21 -4.96 16.03
C LEU A 74 4.58 -3.57 15.86
N PRO A 75 3.32 -3.48 15.40
CA PRO A 75 2.55 -2.25 15.54
C PRO A 75 2.24 -2.00 17.01
N THR A 76 1.97 -0.76 17.37
CA THR A 76 1.35 -0.46 18.68
C THR A 76 -0.09 -0.97 18.71
N ALA A 77 -0.62 -1.24 19.91
CA ALA A 77 -1.99 -1.72 20.12
C ALA A 77 -3.02 -0.85 19.35
N ASP A 78 -2.98 0.47 19.54
CA ASP A 78 -3.88 1.40 18.87
C ASP A 78 -3.83 1.29 17.34
N VAL A 79 -2.64 1.11 16.79
CA VAL A 79 -2.45 0.95 15.33
C VAL A 79 -2.91 -0.42 14.84
N ALA A 80 -2.72 -1.46 15.64
CA ALA A 80 -3.18 -2.81 15.34
C ALA A 80 -4.71 -2.87 15.30
N TRP A 81 -5.38 -2.19 16.24
CA TRP A 81 -6.84 -2.10 16.35
C TRP A 81 -7.50 -1.11 15.40
N ASP A 82 -6.75 -0.12 14.88
CA ASP A 82 -7.22 0.83 13.87
C ASP A 82 -7.35 0.18 12.47
N LYS A 83 -8.18 -0.87 12.43
CA LYS A 83 -8.53 -1.66 11.27
C LYS A 83 -10.04 -1.93 11.28
N ARG A 84 -10.70 -1.67 10.15
CA ARG A 84 -12.15 -1.81 9.97
C ARG A 84 -12.67 -3.22 10.27
N ALA A 85 -11.86 -4.24 9.98
CA ALA A 85 -12.15 -5.64 10.28
C ALA A 85 -10.96 -6.20 11.06
N SER A 86 -10.72 -5.65 12.26
CA SER A 86 -9.72 -6.21 13.16
C SER A 86 -10.02 -7.69 13.38
N ASP A 87 -9.05 -8.52 13.04
CA ASP A 87 -8.98 -9.95 13.31
C ASP A 87 -8.35 -10.25 14.67
N LEU A 88 -8.09 -9.21 15.45
CA LEU A 88 -7.56 -9.32 16.80
C LEU A 88 -8.70 -9.65 17.77
N ASP A 89 -8.39 -10.51 18.72
CA ASP A 89 -9.25 -10.80 19.86
C ASP A 89 -8.91 -9.84 21.02
N ALA A 90 -9.84 -9.66 21.95
CA ALA A 90 -9.63 -8.81 23.12
C ALA A 90 -8.49 -9.33 24.03
N ASP A 91 -8.22 -10.64 24.01
CA ASP A 91 -7.13 -11.25 24.77
C ASP A 91 -5.78 -11.27 24.01
N HIS A 92 -5.70 -10.61 22.85
CA HIS A 92 -4.48 -10.63 22.04
C HIS A 92 -3.33 -9.90 22.76
N PRO A 93 -2.12 -10.47 22.87
CA PRO A 93 -1.00 -9.89 23.61
C PRO A 93 -0.47 -8.56 23.05
N ILE A 94 -1.01 -8.12 21.91
CA ILE A 94 -0.68 -6.82 21.32
C ILE A 94 -1.18 -5.66 22.18
N GLU A 95 -2.19 -5.90 23.01
CA GLU A 95 -2.73 -4.95 23.99
C GLU A 95 -1.65 -4.38 24.92
N GLU A 96 -0.62 -5.17 25.23
CA GLU A 96 0.48 -4.74 26.09
C GLU A 96 1.47 -3.80 25.36
N HIS A 97 1.46 -3.80 24.02
CA HIS A 97 2.36 -3.00 23.20
C HIS A 97 1.79 -1.60 22.91
N SER A 98 1.63 -0.77 23.95
CA SER A 98 1.04 0.56 23.82
C SER A 98 2.00 1.65 23.31
N THR A 99 3.31 1.48 23.50
CA THR A 99 4.32 2.50 23.16
C THR A 99 5.56 1.89 22.56
N LEU A 100 6.17 2.60 21.61
CA LEU A 100 7.48 2.25 21.07
C LEU A 100 8.60 2.66 22.02
N CYS A 101 9.66 1.85 22.04
CA CYS A 101 10.90 2.19 22.75
C CYS A 101 11.58 3.42 22.11
N PRO A 102 12.10 4.39 22.89
CA PRO A 102 12.82 5.54 22.35
C PRO A 102 13.97 5.17 21.40
N VAL A 103 14.66 4.07 21.65
CA VAL A 103 15.77 3.59 20.80
C VAL A 103 15.30 3.28 19.38
N VAL A 104 14.10 2.70 19.24
CA VAL A 104 13.51 2.39 17.92
C VAL A 104 13.16 3.68 17.17
N MET A 105 12.65 4.68 17.88
CA MET A 105 12.38 6.00 17.31
C MET A 105 13.68 6.67 16.83
N ASP A 106 14.77 6.54 17.58
CA ASP A 106 16.09 7.04 17.16
C ASP A 106 16.60 6.33 15.90
N ARG A 107 16.44 5.00 15.81
CA ARG A 107 16.78 4.24 14.60
C ARG A 107 15.96 4.67 13.38
N ALA A 108 14.66 4.93 13.56
CA ALA A 108 13.83 5.43 12.48
C ALA A 108 14.27 6.82 12.01
N ARG A 109 14.72 7.70 12.94
CA ARG A 109 15.29 9.01 12.58
C ARG A 109 16.60 8.88 11.82
N GLU A 110 17.49 7.98 12.26
CA GLU A 110 18.74 7.68 11.55
C GLU A 110 18.46 7.19 10.13
N PHE A 111 17.54 6.23 9.97
CA PHE A 111 17.14 5.71 8.66
C PHE A 111 16.62 6.83 7.75
N ARG A 112 15.72 7.69 8.27
CA ARG A 112 15.20 8.85 7.54
C ARG A 112 16.32 9.77 7.05
N GLN A 113 17.30 10.06 7.91
CA GLN A 113 18.42 10.96 7.57
C GLN A 113 19.39 10.34 6.54
N SER A 114 19.54 9.02 6.54
CA SER A 114 20.39 8.30 5.61
C SER A 114 19.66 7.76 4.38
N SER A 115 18.35 8.01 4.25
CA SER A 115 17.53 7.47 3.16
C SER A 115 17.96 8.07 1.83
N ASP A 116 18.45 7.22 0.93
CA ASP A 116 18.85 7.60 -0.41
C ASP A 116 17.78 7.15 -1.41
N PRO A 117 17.17 8.05 -2.19
CA PRO A 117 16.24 7.70 -3.27
C PRO A 117 16.82 6.72 -4.31
N ASP A 118 18.14 6.56 -4.38
CA ASP A 118 18.81 5.63 -5.30
C ASP A 118 18.48 4.15 -5.00
N ILE A 119 17.93 3.83 -3.82
CA ILE A 119 17.41 2.47 -3.53
C ILE A 119 16.13 2.14 -4.32
N LEU A 120 15.48 3.16 -4.90
CA LEU A 120 14.18 3.04 -5.55
C LEU A 120 14.31 2.73 -7.04
N SER A 121 13.47 1.83 -7.52
CA SER A 121 13.34 1.49 -8.94
C SER A 121 11.87 1.58 -9.34
N PHE A 122 11.56 1.91 -10.59
CA PHE A 122 10.17 2.16 -11.02
C PHE A 122 9.86 1.37 -12.28
N ASP A 123 8.58 1.03 -12.47
CA ASP A 123 8.11 0.53 -13.76
C ASP A 123 8.42 1.61 -14.83
N PRO A 124 9.09 1.26 -15.95
CA PRO A 124 9.32 2.19 -17.05
C PRO A 124 8.05 2.86 -17.57
N LYS A 125 6.88 2.21 -17.48
CA LYS A 125 5.57 2.75 -17.85
C LYS A 125 5.09 3.85 -16.90
N LEU A 126 5.61 3.92 -15.68
CA LEU A 126 5.39 5.01 -14.74
C LEU A 126 6.49 6.08 -14.89
N LEU A 127 7.75 5.66 -14.89
CA LEU A 127 8.89 6.58 -14.87
C LEU A 127 8.94 7.46 -16.13
N ARG A 128 8.69 6.89 -17.32
CA ARG A 128 8.77 7.67 -18.58
C ARG A 128 7.69 8.75 -18.65
N PRO A 129 6.39 8.48 -18.42
CA PRO A 129 5.38 9.54 -18.36
C PRO A 129 5.69 10.60 -17.30
N PHE A 130 6.18 10.20 -16.12
CA PHE A 130 6.63 11.15 -15.10
C PHE A 130 7.73 12.08 -15.62
N GLN A 131 8.68 11.56 -16.39
CA GLN A 131 9.81 12.34 -16.93
C GLN A 131 9.43 13.19 -18.16
N GLN A 132 8.38 12.82 -18.90
CA GLN A 132 8.00 13.47 -20.16
C GLN A 132 6.84 14.46 -20.04
N ALA A 133 5.87 14.21 -19.15
CA ALA A 133 4.66 15.04 -19.02
C ALA A 133 5.02 16.51 -18.67
N PRO A 134 4.33 17.54 -19.19
CA PRO A 134 4.65 18.92 -18.83
C PRO A 134 4.51 19.17 -17.31
N LYS A 135 5.44 19.93 -16.70
CA LYS A 135 5.36 20.21 -15.26
C LYS A 135 4.05 20.95 -14.94
N GLY A 136 3.44 20.59 -13.81
CA GLY A 136 2.14 21.12 -13.39
C GLY A 136 0.95 20.62 -14.22
N SER A 137 1.18 19.81 -15.26
CA SER A 137 0.07 19.15 -15.96
C SER A 137 -0.56 18.10 -15.05
N ARG A 138 -1.83 17.80 -15.34
CA ARG A 138 -2.58 16.75 -14.64
C ARG A 138 -1.87 15.41 -14.68
N LEU A 139 -1.33 15.02 -15.83
CA LEU A 139 -0.56 13.79 -15.98
C LEU A 139 0.70 13.80 -15.12
N PHE A 140 1.48 14.90 -15.13
CA PHE A 140 2.67 15.02 -14.29
C PHE A 140 2.34 14.88 -12.80
N ASN A 141 1.29 15.57 -12.34
CA ASN A 141 0.86 15.55 -10.95
C ASN A 141 0.41 14.15 -10.49
N ILE A 142 -0.38 13.44 -11.32
CA ILE A 142 -0.80 12.06 -11.02
C ILE A 142 0.40 11.12 -10.97
N ARG A 143 1.35 11.24 -11.90
CA ARG A 143 2.56 10.40 -11.89
C ARG A 143 3.47 10.71 -10.71
N LEU A 144 3.54 11.97 -10.26
CA LEU A 144 4.29 12.31 -9.04
C LEU A 144 3.69 11.60 -7.82
N ILE A 145 2.36 11.61 -7.66
CA ILE A 145 1.69 10.89 -6.57
C ILE A 145 1.97 9.39 -6.66
N GLU A 146 1.90 8.80 -7.85
CA GLU A 146 2.20 7.38 -8.07
C GLU A 146 3.65 7.02 -7.73
N MET A 147 4.61 7.82 -8.17
CA MET A 147 6.03 7.67 -7.83
C MET A 147 6.25 7.70 -6.31
N VAL A 148 5.57 8.61 -5.60
CA VAL A 148 5.63 8.73 -4.14
C VAL A 148 4.99 7.52 -3.45
N ALA A 149 3.83 7.05 -3.92
CA ALA A 149 3.17 5.86 -3.39
C ALA A 149 4.07 4.62 -3.49
N VAL A 150 4.64 4.38 -4.68
CA VAL A 150 5.60 3.29 -4.92
C VAL A 150 6.83 3.43 -4.01
N ALA A 151 7.34 4.64 -3.82
CA ALA A 151 8.47 4.88 -2.94
C ALA A 151 8.16 4.57 -1.47
N VAL A 152 7.00 5.02 -0.96
CA VAL A 152 6.57 4.73 0.41
C VAL A 152 6.42 3.21 0.63
N HIS A 153 5.79 2.53 -0.31
CA HIS A 153 5.66 1.07 -0.30
C HIS A 153 7.04 0.39 -0.26
N ASP A 154 7.94 0.76 -1.17
CA ASP A 154 9.27 0.18 -1.26
C ASP A 154 10.12 0.43 -0.03
N ILE A 155 10.04 1.63 0.56
CA ILE A 155 10.75 1.97 1.79
C ILE A 155 10.23 1.11 2.95
N GLY A 156 8.91 0.97 3.10
CA GLY A 156 8.33 0.10 4.13
C GLY A 156 8.77 -1.34 3.98
N ALA A 157 8.71 -1.88 2.76
CA ALA A 157 9.18 -3.22 2.43
C ALA A 157 10.68 -3.39 2.72
N PHE A 158 11.51 -2.42 2.32
CA PHE A 158 12.95 -2.43 2.54
C PHE A 158 13.30 -2.43 4.03
N VAL A 159 12.69 -1.55 4.82
CA VAL A 159 12.91 -1.47 6.27
C VAL A 159 12.55 -2.78 6.95
N PHE A 160 11.46 -3.43 6.54
CA PHE A 160 11.08 -4.75 7.04
C PHE A 160 12.12 -5.82 6.70
N GLN A 161 12.69 -5.79 5.48
CA GLN A 161 13.71 -6.75 5.04
C GLN A 161 15.04 -6.60 5.77
N LEU A 162 15.31 -5.46 6.41
CA LEU A 162 16.45 -5.33 7.32
C LEU A 162 16.31 -6.23 8.56
N ASP A 163 15.09 -6.72 8.84
CA ASP A 163 14.74 -7.66 9.91
C ASP A 163 15.31 -7.28 11.28
N LEU A 164 15.29 -5.98 11.58
CA LEU A 164 15.87 -5.44 12.82
C LEU A 164 15.16 -5.93 14.08
N ARG A 165 13.82 -6.08 14.00
CA ARG A 165 12.94 -6.69 15.02
C ARG A 165 13.35 -6.35 16.45
N MET A 166 13.43 -5.06 16.74
CA MET A 166 14.03 -4.54 17.97
C MET A 166 13.15 -4.66 19.23
N HIS A 167 11.90 -5.09 19.08
CA HIS A 167 10.97 -5.27 20.18
C HIS A 167 11.53 -6.20 21.26
N GLN A 168 11.38 -5.80 22.53
CA GLN A 168 11.78 -6.64 23.67
C GLN A 168 10.64 -7.59 24.03
N GLY A 169 10.55 -8.72 23.33
CA GLY A 169 9.52 -9.73 23.56
C GLY A 169 9.49 -10.79 22.48
N ASP A 170 8.59 -11.77 22.63
CA ASP A 170 8.39 -12.79 21.60
C ASP A 170 7.42 -12.28 20.52
N ILE A 171 7.99 -11.63 19.50
CA ILE A 171 7.23 -11.13 18.35
C ILE A 171 6.40 -12.24 17.70
N LYS A 172 6.95 -13.46 17.58
CA LYS A 172 6.24 -14.56 16.92
C LYS A 172 5.04 -15.02 17.73
N ALA A 173 5.18 -15.06 19.06
CA ALA A 173 4.05 -15.38 19.94
C ALA A 173 2.92 -14.36 19.79
N VAL A 174 3.24 -13.08 19.52
CA VAL A 174 2.24 -12.04 19.23
C VAL A 174 1.66 -12.19 17.83
N GLU A 175 2.47 -12.32 16.78
CA GLU A 175 2.02 -12.41 15.39
C GLU A 175 1.19 -13.68 15.12
N GLN A 176 1.49 -14.79 15.79
CA GLN A 176 0.84 -16.09 15.60
C GLN A 176 -0.16 -16.42 16.71
N TRP A 177 -0.53 -15.42 17.53
CA TRP A 177 -1.46 -15.64 18.62
C TRP A 177 -2.82 -16.07 18.09
N THR A 178 -3.38 -17.12 18.67
CA THR A 178 -4.75 -17.54 18.40
C THR A 178 -5.33 -18.24 19.63
N ASN A 179 -6.56 -17.89 19.99
CA ASN A 179 -7.35 -18.61 20.99
C ASN A 179 -8.25 -19.69 20.34
N ALA A 180 -8.22 -19.81 19.02
CA ALA A 180 -9.05 -20.76 18.28
C ALA A 180 -8.41 -22.16 18.29
N PRO A 181 -9.22 -23.24 18.19
CA PRO A 181 -8.69 -24.59 18.04
C PRO A 181 -7.75 -24.70 16.83
N PRO A 182 -6.64 -25.45 16.91
CA PRO A 182 -5.62 -25.50 15.85
C PRO A 182 -6.15 -25.85 14.45
N ASP A 183 -7.19 -26.69 14.37
CA ASP A 183 -7.78 -27.13 13.10
C ASP A 183 -8.91 -26.22 12.58
N SER A 184 -9.27 -25.18 13.34
CA SER A 184 -10.35 -24.27 12.95
C SER A 184 -10.00 -23.45 11.71
N PRO A 185 -10.97 -23.07 10.87
CA PRO A 185 -10.74 -22.16 9.75
C PRO A 185 -10.09 -20.84 10.19
N TRP A 186 -10.39 -20.37 11.40
CA TRP A 186 -9.80 -19.16 11.98
C TRP A 186 -8.31 -19.32 12.29
N ALA A 187 -7.91 -20.40 12.97
CA ALA A 187 -6.49 -20.68 13.24
C ALA A 187 -5.68 -20.80 11.94
N LYS A 188 -6.27 -21.41 10.90
CA LYS A 188 -5.66 -21.48 9.56
C LYS A 188 -5.51 -20.11 8.91
N LEU A 189 -6.51 -19.24 9.03
CA LEU A 189 -6.46 -17.86 8.51
C LEU A 189 -5.41 -17.00 9.24
N VAL A 190 -5.29 -17.13 10.55
CA VAL A 190 -4.21 -16.47 11.31
C VAL A 190 -2.85 -16.95 10.83
N ALA A 191 -2.68 -18.25 10.59
CA ALA A 191 -1.44 -18.80 10.07
C ALA A 191 -1.04 -18.27 8.67
N THR A 192 -2.00 -17.78 7.87
CA THR A 192 -1.69 -17.12 6.59
C THR A 192 -1.27 -15.66 6.74
N ARG A 193 -1.27 -15.09 7.94
CA ARG A 193 -0.89 -13.71 8.25
C ARG A 193 0.43 -13.72 9.02
N PRO A 194 1.58 -13.78 8.34
CA PRO A 194 2.88 -13.96 8.98
C PRO A 194 3.36 -12.72 9.76
N THR A 195 2.61 -11.62 9.71
CA THR A 195 2.86 -10.39 10.44
C THR A 195 1.58 -9.60 10.67
N LEU A 196 1.55 -8.73 11.69
CA LEU A 196 0.45 -7.79 11.93
C LEU A 196 0.49 -6.56 11.00
N PHE A 197 1.59 -6.34 10.28
CA PHE A 197 1.74 -5.29 9.26
C PHE A 197 1.14 -5.71 7.92
N TYR A 198 -0.19 -5.78 7.86
CA TYR A 198 -0.87 -6.18 6.64
C TYR A 198 -2.09 -5.30 6.35
N HIS A 199 -2.41 -5.16 5.07
CA HIS A 199 -3.65 -4.60 4.59
C HIS A 199 -4.67 -5.73 4.34
N ALA A 200 -5.92 -5.56 4.78
CA ALA A 200 -6.96 -6.60 4.69
C ALA A 200 -7.32 -7.04 3.25
N TYR A 201 -6.85 -6.31 2.24
CA TYR A 201 -7.05 -6.64 0.82
C TYR A 201 -5.74 -6.82 0.02
N TYR A 202 -4.58 -6.54 0.64
CA TYR A 202 -3.26 -6.68 0.00
C TYR A 202 -2.33 -7.53 0.90
N PHE A 203 -2.75 -8.77 1.17
CA PHE A 203 -2.02 -9.71 2.03
C PHE A 203 -1.57 -10.99 1.30
N GLY A 204 -1.62 -11.00 -0.04
CA GLY A 204 -1.23 -12.13 -0.89
C GLY A 204 0.29 -12.31 -1.01
N ALA A 205 0.94 -12.66 0.10
CA ALA A 205 2.41 -12.84 0.16
C ALA A 205 2.94 -13.86 -0.86
N ASP A 206 2.11 -14.82 -1.25
CA ASP A 206 2.45 -15.89 -2.18
C ASP A 206 2.56 -15.40 -3.62
N VAL A 207 1.84 -14.32 -4.00
CA VAL A 207 1.90 -13.75 -5.35
C VAL A 207 2.85 -12.57 -5.48
N TYR A 208 3.23 -11.93 -4.37
CA TYR A 208 4.09 -10.75 -4.39
C TYR A 208 5.58 -11.08 -4.58
N PRO A 209 6.34 -10.29 -5.36
CA PRO A 209 7.72 -10.60 -5.70
C PRO A 209 8.68 -10.53 -4.51
N ARG A 210 8.39 -9.71 -3.49
CA ARG A 210 9.14 -9.66 -2.21
C ARG A 210 8.38 -10.34 -1.06
N GLY A 211 7.30 -11.07 -1.37
CA GLY A 211 6.47 -11.78 -0.42
C GLY A 211 5.91 -10.89 0.69
N VAL A 212 6.14 -11.28 1.95
CA VAL A 212 5.65 -10.57 3.14
C VAL A 212 6.10 -9.11 3.19
N ALA A 213 7.29 -8.80 2.64
CA ALA A 213 7.78 -7.42 2.62
C ALA A 213 6.87 -6.51 1.79
N ASP A 214 6.27 -7.00 0.69
CA ASP A 214 5.31 -6.20 -0.08
C ASP A 214 3.99 -6.01 0.69
N MET A 215 3.56 -6.97 1.51
CA MET A 215 2.41 -6.77 2.40
C MET A 215 2.66 -5.62 3.39
N VAL A 216 3.87 -5.59 3.95
CA VAL A 216 4.31 -4.53 4.87
C VAL A 216 4.41 -3.19 4.15
N GLY A 217 4.86 -3.19 2.88
CA GLY A 217 4.85 -2.02 2.01
C GLY A 217 3.45 -1.44 1.85
N TYR A 218 2.45 -2.26 1.51
CA TYR A 218 1.06 -1.81 1.40
C TYR A 218 0.48 -1.34 2.73
N TRP A 219 0.85 -2.00 3.83
CA TRP A 219 0.49 -1.54 5.17
C TRP A 219 1.10 -0.17 5.45
N ALA A 220 2.38 0.06 5.13
CA ALA A 220 3.05 1.34 5.33
C ALA A 220 2.41 2.44 4.47
N GLU A 221 2.10 2.15 3.21
CA GLU A 221 1.39 3.05 2.31
C GLU A 221 0.02 3.45 2.89
N ASN A 222 -0.77 2.45 3.32
CA ASN A 222 -2.04 2.68 4.00
C ASN A 222 -1.88 3.47 5.30
N ARG A 223 -0.81 3.24 6.07
CA ARG A 223 -0.53 3.98 7.30
C ARG A 223 -0.22 5.45 7.00
N ILE A 224 0.69 5.71 6.07
CA ILE A 224 1.28 7.03 5.82
C ILE A 224 0.38 7.89 4.94
N LEU A 225 -0.06 7.35 3.79
CA LEU A 225 -0.87 8.10 2.84
C LEU A 225 -2.35 8.14 3.25
N GLY A 226 -2.82 7.12 3.96
CA GLY A 226 -4.22 6.95 4.37
C GLY A 226 -4.95 5.84 3.61
N GLY A 227 -4.34 5.30 2.56
CA GLY A 227 -4.82 4.15 1.80
C GLY A 227 -3.73 3.60 0.88
N VAL A 228 -3.92 2.39 0.37
CA VAL A 228 -3.17 1.92 -0.81
C VAL A 228 -3.67 2.71 -2.01
N THR A 229 -2.75 3.30 -2.75
CA THR A 229 -2.98 4.21 -3.87
C THR A 229 -3.16 3.41 -5.15
N VAL A 230 -4.24 3.69 -5.85
CA VAL A 230 -4.64 2.97 -7.06
C VAL A 230 -5.11 3.94 -8.13
N PHE A 231 -5.02 3.49 -9.38
CA PHE A 231 -5.13 4.30 -10.59
C PHE A 231 -5.97 3.54 -11.61
N ASP A 232 -7.08 4.14 -12.05
CA ASP A 232 -7.95 3.59 -13.10
C ASP A 232 -7.22 3.51 -14.44
N ARG A 233 -6.49 2.41 -14.67
CA ARG A 233 -5.66 2.25 -15.87
C ARG A 233 -6.48 2.25 -17.14
N GLN A 234 -7.71 1.74 -17.11
CA GLN A 234 -8.61 1.77 -18.26
C GLN A 234 -9.07 3.20 -18.59
N ALA A 235 -9.33 4.05 -17.60
CA ALA A 235 -9.61 5.46 -17.83
C ALA A 235 -8.37 6.21 -18.32
N GLU A 236 -7.18 5.89 -17.79
CA GLU A 236 -5.92 6.45 -18.26
C GLU A 236 -5.64 6.09 -19.73
N GLU A 237 -5.90 4.86 -20.15
CA GLU A 237 -5.78 4.44 -21.55
C GLU A 237 -6.76 5.17 -22.47
N ARG A 238 -7.99 5.42 -22.00
CA ARG A 238 -9.02 6.14 -22.76
C ARG A 238 -8.77 7.65 -22.84
N ALA A 239 -8.17 8.24 -21.82
CA ALA A 239 -7.88 9.67 -21.73
C ALA A 239 -6.49 9.95 -21.13
N PRO A 240 -5.39 9.66 -21.86
CA PRO A 240 -4.02 9.71 -21.31
C PRO A 240 -3.59 11.07 -20.76
N GLU A 241 -4.08 12.15 -21.36
CA GLU A 241 -3.74 13.53 -20.96
C GLU A 241 -4.59 14.05 -19.79
N SER A 242 -5.67 13.36 -19.45
CA SER A 242 -6.60 13.76 -18.39
C SER A 242 -7.01 12.55 -17.53
N PRO A 243 -6.04 11.87 -16.89
CA PRO A 243 -6.31 10.74 -16.01
C PRO A 243 -7.26 11.14 -14.88
N PRO A 244 -8.10 10.25 -14.34
CA PRO A 244 -8.90 10.55 -13.16
C PRO A 244 -8.03 10.88 -11.92
N ASN A 245 -8.65 11.39 -10.85
CA ASN A 245 -7.93 11.53 -9.59
C ASN A 245 -7.62 10.14 -9.02
N VAL A 246 -6.61 10.09 -8.15
CA VAL A 246 -6.16 8.85 -7.51
C VAL A 246 -7.24 8.27 -6.60
N TYR A 247 -7.26 6.94 -6.50
CA TYR A 247 -8.15 6.20 -5.62
C TYR A 247 -7.37 5.67 -4.43
N PHE A 248 -7.96 5.74 -3.24
CA PHE A 248 -7.39 5.13 -2.04
C PHE A 248 -8.23 3.93 -1.59
N SER A 249 -7.52 2.88 -1.18
CA SER A 249 -8.07 1.73 -0.44
C SER A 249 -7.63 1.83 1.01
N SER A 250 -8.56 2.19 1.90
CA SER A 250 -8.27 2.34 3.31
C SER A 250 -8.87 1.24 4.15
N ILE A 251 -8.07 0.59 4.99
CA ILE A 251 -8.57 -0.30 6.04
C ILE A 251 -8.78 0.40 7.38
N ARG A 252 -8.62 1.72 7.46
CA ARG A 252 -8.85 2.48 8.69
C ARG A 252 -10.26 2.29 9.22
N ALA A 253 -10.38 2.23 10.54
CA ALA A 253 -11.68 2.10 11.16
C ALA A 253 -12.58 3.27 10.72
N ARG A 254 -13.83 2.96 10.33
CA ARG A 254 -14.88 3.95 10.00
C ARG A 254 -14.60 4.84 8.77
N VAL A 255 -13.72 4.45 7.84
CA VAL A 255 -13.46 5.20 6.59
C VAL A 255 -14.32 4.70 5.42
N SER A 256 -13.96 3.59 4.76
CA SER A 256 -14.71 3.05 3.62
C SER A 256 -14.49 1.52 3.50
N VAL A 257 -15.40 0.81 2.84
CA VAL A 257 -15.14 -0.58 2.35
C VAL A 257 -14.66 -0.57 0.90
N ASN A 258 -14.97 0.50 0.19
CA ASN A 258 -14.73 0.64 -1.23
C ASN A 258 -13.47 1.47 -1.44
N TYR A 259 -12.83 1.26 -2.60
CA TYR A 259 -11.95 2.26 -3.17
C TYR A 259 -12.72 3.57 -3.29
N TYR A 260 -12.08 4.68 -2.94
CA TYR A 260 -12.69 6.00 -3.07
C TYR A 260 -11.73 6.95 -3.78
N GLN A 261 -12.26 7.64 -4.78
CA GLN A 261 -11.50 8.66 -5.50
C GLN A 261 -11.28 9.86 -4.59
N LEU A 262 -10.06 10.38 -4.54
CA LEU A 262 -9.79 11.66 -3.89
C LEU A 262 -10.53 12.79 -4.61
N VAL A 263 -11.18 13.65 -3.82
CA VAL A 263 -11.75 14.87 -4.39
C VAL A 263 -10.63 15.84 -4.77
N ASP A 264 -10.92 16.79 -5.66
CA ASP A 264 -9.90 17.70 -6.20
C ASP A 264 -9.12 18.42 -5.10
N ASP A 265 -9.78 18.90 -4.05
CA ASP A 265 -9.12 19.60 -2.94
C ASP A 265 -8.19 18.68 -2.13
N GLN A 266 -8.55 17.40 -1.94
CA GLN A 266 -7.68 16.44 -1.24
C GLN A 266 -6.42 16.15 -2.06
N GLN A 267 -6.58 15.95 -3.37
CA GLN A 267 -5.45 15.70 -4.25
C GLN A 267 -4.58 16.94 -4.42
N GLN A 268 -5.18 18.12 -4.51
CA GLN A 268 -4.45 19.38 -4.60
C GLN A 268 -3.66 19.65 -3.32
N ALA A 269 -4.27 19.46 -2.14
CA ALA A 269 -3.55 19.58 -0.86
C ALA A 269 -2.37 18.60 -0.77
N LEU A 270 -2.53 17.36 -1.25
CA LEU A 270 -1.42 16.41 -1.37
C LEU A 270 -0.32 16.95 -2.27
N LEU A 271 -0.65 17.42 -3.47
CA LEU A 271 0.33 17.95 -4.42
C LEU A 271 1.06 19.18 -3.87
N ASP A 272 0.34 20.11 -3.26
CA ASP A 272 0.92 21.31 -2.64
C ASP A 272 1.93 20.92 -1.55
N PHE A 273 1.58 19.92 -0.73
CA PHE A 273 2.49 19.37 0.27
C PHE A 273 3.71 18.66 -0.34
N LEU A 274 3.52 17.83 -1.37
CA LEU A 274 4.63 17.14 -2.05
C LEU A 274 5.59 18.11 -2.75
N LEU A 275 5.09 19.25 -3.23
CA LEU A 275 5.86 20.27 -3.94
C LEU A 275 6.43 21.36 -3.01
N ALA A 276 6.00 21.42 -1.75
CA ALA A 276 6.43 22.44 -0.79
C ALA A 276 7.96 22.44 -0.63
N GLU A 277 8.57 23.62 -0.75
CA GLU A 277 10.01 23.79 -0.50
C GLU A 277 10.33 23.79 0.99
N ASN A 278 9.40 24.30 1.81
CA ASN A 278 9.47 24.32 3.27
C ASN A 278 8.31 23.49 3.84
N PRO A 279 8.49 22.18 4.08
CA PRO A 279 7.42 21.34 4.60
C PRO A 279 6.96 21.75 6.01
N ASP A 280 7.83 22.37 6.82
CA ASP A 280 7.49 22.84 8.17
C ASP A 280 6.48 24.01 8.17
N GLU A 281 6.38 24.75 7.06
CA GLU A 281 5.42 25.85 6.89
C GLU A 281 4.09 25.35 6.29
N CYS A 282 4.05 24.13 5.78
CA CYS A 282 2.89 23.52 5.16
C CYS A 282 2.25 22.50 6.11
N GLN A 283 0.96 22.66 6.40
CA GLN A 283 0.25 21.65 7.18
C GLN A 283 0.13 20.36 6.35
N SER A 284 0.75 19.28 6.82
CA SER A 284 0.65 17.96 6.16
C SER A 284 -0.81 17.52 6.03
N PRO A 285 -1.29 17.17 4.82
CA PRO A 285 -2.62 16.59 4.61
C PRO A 285 -2.66 15.09 4.94
N LEU A 286 -1.50 14.49 5.23
CA LEU A 286 -1.38 13.06 5.49
C LEU A 286 -1.73 12.71 6.95
N PRO A 287 -2.47 11.61 7.19
CA PRO A 287 -3.02 10.70 6.20
C PRO A 287 -4.34 11.25 5.62
N ILE A 288 -4.58 11.06 4.31
CA ILE A 288 -5.83 11.48 3.68
C ILE A 288 -6.87 10.35 3.83
N LEU A 289 -7.84 10.57 4.72
CA LEU A 289 -8.93 9.65 4.94
C LEU A 289 -10.16 10.09 4.13
N GLY A 290 -10.84 9.11 3.55
CA GLY A 290 -12.08 9.33 2.83
C GLY A 290 -13.19 9.82 3.76
N ASP A 291 -13.98 10.78 3.29
CA ASP A 291 -15.15 11.31 3.99
C ASP A 291 -16.40 11.25 3.08
N GLU A 292 -17.49 11.89 3.52
CA GLU A 292 -18.75 11.93 2.77
C GLU A 292 -18.67 12.66 1.41
N ARG A 293 -17.62 13.45 1.18
CA ARG A 293 -17.38 14.15 -0.10
C ARG A 293 -16.79 13.21 -1.14
N ASN A 294 -16.12 12.12 -0.74
CA ASN A 294 -15.60 11.09 -1.64
C ASN A 294 -16.75 10.23 -2.20
N ARG A 295 -17.47 10.76 -3.19
CA ARG A 295 -18.69 10.13 -3.74
C ARG A 295 -18.42 9.09 -4.82
N VAL A 296 -17.31 9.20 -5.54
CA VAL A 296 -16.91 8.21 -6.54
C VAL A 296 -16.25 7.05 -5.80
N LYS A 297 -16.99 5.94 -5.69
CA LYS A 297 -16.57 4.75 -4.98
C LYS A 297 -16.66 3.54 -5.89
N VAL A 298 -15.69 2.64 -5.77
CA VAL A 298 -15.68 1.38 -6.50
C VAL A 298 -15.56 0.24 -5.52
N ASP A 299 -16.52 -0.67 -5.63
CA ASP A 299 -16.53 -1.90 -4.85
C ASP A 299 -15.28 -2.74 -5.15
N PHE A 300 -14.79 -3.45 -4.14
CA PHE A 300 -13.56 -4.23 -4.25
C PHE A 300 -13.63 -5.30 -5.34
N GLU A 301 -14.74 -6.02 -5.45
CA GLU A 301 -14.93 -7.07 -6.46
C GLU A 301 -14.94 -6.47 -7.86
N ARG A 302 -15.55 -5.30 -8.01
CA ARG A 302 -15.62 -4.57 -9.29
C ARG A 302 -14.31 -3.89 -9.67
N ALA A 303 -13.48 -3.52 -8.70
CA ALA A 303 -12.20 -2.89 -8.98
C ALA A 303 -11.23 -3.85 -9.68
N ILE A 304 -11.28 -5.15 -9.32
CA ILE A 304 -10.49 -6.20 -9.98
C ILE A 304 -10.85 -6.27 -11.47
N ASP A 305 -12.14 -6.23 -11.80
CA ASP A 305 -12.65 -6.24 -13.18
C ASP A 305 -12.34 -4.93 -13.94
N GLN A 306 -12.23 -3.81 -13.22
CA GLN A 306 -12.02 -2.48 -13.79
C GLN A 306 -10.54 -2.08 -13.85
N HIS A 307 -9.62 -2.90 -13.31
CA HIS A 307 -8.19 -2.61 -13.20
C HIS A 307 -7.91 -1.19 -12.68
N ILE A 308 -8.57 -0.88 -11.56
CA ILE A 308 -8.39 0.37 -10.82
C ILE A 308 -7.20 0.23 -9.88
#